data_AF-A0A9D6HI81-F1
#
_entry.id   AF-A0A9D6HI81-F1
#
_cell.length_a   1.000
_cell.length_b   1.000
_cell.length_c   1.000
_cell.angle_alpha   90.00
_cell.angle_beta   90.00
_cell.angle_gamma   90.00
#
_symmetry.space_group_name_H-M   'P 1'
#
loop_
_entity.id
_entity.type
_entity.pdbx_description
1 polymer ?
#
loop_
_entity_poly.entity_id
_entity_poly.type
_entity_poly.pdbx_seq_one_letter_code
_entity_poly.pdbx_strand_id
1 'polypeptide(L)'
;MGFSRIAILILALGLAGGVAAETGWNSLSVPQRQALSPLAADWDALDEGQRQKWLRIAEGFAGLTETERARIQLRMREWAQLTPAQRERARDQYRALRNIPAEQRESLHQQWQQYRSLPPDERQSR
;
A
#
# COMPACT_ATOMS: atom_id res chain seq x y z
N MET A 1 -10.63 -16.41 13.98
CA MET A 1 -11.67 -16.32 12.92
C MET A 1 -11.85 -14.83 12.61
N GLY A 2 -11.55 -14.24 11.47
CA GLY A 2 -10.81 -14.65 10.28
C GLY A 2 -10.17 -13.39 9.68
N PHE A 3 -8.92 -13.49 9.22
CA PHE A 3 -8.22 -12.38 8.57
C PHE A 3 -8.75 -12.27 7.12
N SER A 4 -9.91 -11.64 6.98
CA SER A 4 -10.54 -11.43 5.68
C SER A 4 -10.04 -10.14 5.03
N ARG A 5 -9.36 -10.34 3.88
CA ARG A 5 -9.53 -9.55 2.66
C ARG A 5 -8.92 -8.13 2.65
N ILE A 6 -7.60 -8.05 2.47
CA ILE A 6 -7.05 -6.94 1.67
C ILE A 6 -7.21 -7.35 0.21
N ALA A 7 -8.32 -6.92 -0.39
CA ALA A 7 -8.64 -7.18 -1.78
C ALA A 7 -7.61 -6.48 -2.69
N ILE A 8 -6.63 -7.25 -3.15
CA ILE A 8 -5.82 -6.89 -4.31
C ILE A 8 -6.72 -7.05 -5.53
N LEU A 9 -7.36 -5.97 -5.96
CA LEU A 9 -8.04 -5.92 -7.24
C LEU A 9 -7.21 -5.08 -8.21
N ILE A 10 -6.23 -5.77 -8.79
CA ILE A 10 -5.71 -5.45 -10.12
C ILE A 10 -6.85 -5.77 -11.09
N LEU A 11 -7.43 -4.75 -11.72
CA LEU A 11 -8.12 -4.95 -12.98
C LEU A 11 -7.77 -3.77 -13.87
N ALA A 12 -7.04 -4.07 -14.93
CA ALA A 12 -6.86 -3.21 -16.09
C ALA A 12 -8.08 -3.41 -17.01
N LEU A 13 -8.65 -2.34 -17.57
CA LEU A 13 -8.94 -2.16 -19.01
C LEU A 13 -9.80 -0.89 -19.23
N GLY A 14 -9.52 -0.13 -20.29
CA GLY A 14 -10.54 0.64 -21.03
C GLY A 14 -10.27 2.13 -21.22
N LEU A 15 -9.91 2.51 -22.44
CA LEU A 15 -9.81 3.87 -22.98
C LEU A 15 -11.18 4.57 -22.99
N ALA A 16 -11.26 5.84 -22.56
CA ALA A 16 -12.15 6.86 -23.13
C ALA A 16 -11.72 8.24 -22.63
N GLY A 17 -11.44 9.15 -23.57
CA GLY A 17 -11.13 10.55 -23.26
C GLY A 17 -12.37 11.36 -22.86
N GLY A 18 -12.13 12.48 -22.19
CA GLY A 18 -13.12 13.53 -21.99
C GLY A 18 -13.04 14.20 -20.61
N VAL A 19 -12.93 15.53 -20.62
CA VAL A 19 -13.10 16.51 -19.53
C VAL A 19 -12.14 16.43 -18.32
N ALA A 20 -11.05 17.21 -18.40
CA ALA A 20 -10.06 17.43 -17.35
C ALA A 20 -10.51 18.44 -16.25
N ALA A 21 -11.80 18.54 -15.91
CA ALA A 21 -12.28 19.65 -15.06
C ALA A 21 -13.12 19.27 -13.82
N GLU A 22 -13.40 17.99 -13.52
CA GLU A 22 -14.24 17.63 -12.34
C GLU A 22 -13.59 16.71 -11.29
N THR A 23 -12.32 16.34 -11.44
CA THR A 23 -11.61 15.38 -10.56
C THR A 23 -10.52 16.00 -9.67
N GLY A 24 -10.61 17.31 -9.37
CA GLY A 24 -9.68 17.98 -8.46
C GLY A 24 -9.91 17.61 -6.99
N TRP A 25 -8.91 17.82 -6.13
CA TRP A 25 -8.97 17.48 -4.69
C TRP A 25 -10.24 17.99 -3.98
N ASN A 26 -10.79 19.12 -4.41
CA ASN A 26 -11.96 19.75 -3.83
C ASN A 26 -13.30 19.06 -4.17
N SER A 27 -13.36 18.23 -5.23
CA SER A 27 -14.58 17.49 -5.59
C SER A 27 -14.75 16.20 -4.77
N LEU A 28 -13.72 15.80 -4.02
CA LEU A 28 -13.77 14.64 -3.14
C LEU A 28 -14.71 14.87 -1.95
N SER A 29 -15.44 13.84 -1.56
CA SER A 29 -16.25 13.88 -0.32
C SER A 29 -15.38 14.04 0.94
N VAL A 30 -15.95 14.52 2.04
CA VAL A 30 -15.22 14.66 3.31
C VAL A 30 -14.54 13.35 3.76
N PRO A 31 -15.21 12.17 3.72
CA PRO A 31 -14.56 10.91 4.09
C PRO A 31 -13.40 10.55 3.16
N GLN A 32 -13.52 10.81 1.85
CA GLN A 32 -12.46 10.58 0.88
C GLN A 32 -11.26 11.49 1.15
N ARG A 33 -11.47 12.78 1.41
CA ARG A 33 -10.37 13.72 1.75
C ARG A 33 -9.67 13.35 3.04
N GLN A 34 -10.39 12.83 4.04
CA GLN A 34 -9.79 12.34 5.29
C GLN A 34 -8.94 11.10 5.04
N ALA A 35 -9.44 10.13 4.27
CA ALA A 35 -8.69 8.92 3.93
C ALA A 35 -7.43 9.24 3.12
N LEU A 36 -7.53 10.18 2.18
CA LEU A 36 -6.51 10.51 1.19
C LEU A 36 -5.66 11.72 1.57
N SER A 37 -5.76 12.23 2.80
CA SER A 37 -5.07 13.44 3.24
C SER A 37 -3.56 13.47 2.96
N PRO A 38 -2.81 12.34 2.99
CA PRO A 38 -1.38 12.37 2.66
C PRO A 38 -1.08 12.66 1.18
N LEU A 39 -2.07 12.47 0.30
CA LEU A 39 -1.96 12.69 -1.14
C LEU A 39 -2.48 14.06 -1.57
N ALA A 40 -2.98 14.89 -0.64
CA ALA A 40 -3.62 16.16 -0.97
C ALA A 40 -2.74 17.09 -1.84
N ALA A 41 -1.45 17.16 -1.52
CA ALA A 41 -0.50 18.03 -2.23
C ALA A 41 -0.20 17.56 -3.66
N ASP A 42 -0.17 16.24 -3.87
CA ASP A 42 0.22 15.62 -5.14
C ASP A 42 -1.01 15.16 -5.95
N TRP A 43 -2.23 15.37 -5.44
CA TRP A 43 -3.46 14.79 -5.97
C TRP A 43 -3.68 15.12 -7.44
N ASP A 44 -3.45 16.38 -7.82
CA ASP A 44 -3.67 16.86 -9.18
C ASP A 44 -2.54 16.42 -10.14
N ALA A 45 -1.40 15.95 -9.61
CA ALA A 45 -0.32 15.36 -10.39
C ALA A 45 -0.53 13.87 -10.68
N LEU A 46 -1.48 13.22 -9.99
CA LEU A 46 -1.83 11.83 -10.22
C LEU A 46 -2.66 11.69 -11.51
N ASP A 47 -2.32 10.67 -12.31
CA ASP A 47 -3.15 10.31 -13.45
C ASP A 47 -4.52 9.78 -12.99
N GLU A 48 -5.49 9.77 -13.90
CA GLU A 48 -6.85 9.32 -13.61
C GLU A 48 -6.89 7.89 -13.05
N GLY A 49 -6.06 6.99 -13.58
CA GLY A 49 -5.98 5.61 -13.11
C GLY A 49 -5.37 5.48 -11.70
N GLN A 50 -4.46 6.37 -11.31
CA GLN A 50 -3.93 6.46 -9.95
C GLN A 50 -5.01 6.99 -9.00
N ARG A 51 -5.71 8.07 -9.37
CA ARG A 51 -6.79 8.65 -8.54
C ARG A 51 -7.91 7.65 -8.28
N GLN A 52 -8.39 6.95 -9.30
CA GLN A 52 -9.44 5.92 -9.15
C GLN A 52 -9.03 4.79 -8.21
N LYS A 53 -7.77 4.34 -8.24
CA LYS A 53 -7.26 3.31 -7.32
C LYS A 53 -7.28 3.79 -5.87
N TRP A 54 -6.85 5.02 -5.63
CA TRP A 54 -6.86 5.61 -4.29
C TRP A 54 -8.28 5.83 -3.78
N LEU A 55 -9.22 6.25 -4.63
CA LEU A 55 -10.64 6.37 -4.27
C LEU A 55 -11.23 5.03 -3.83
N ARG A 56 -10.89 3.94 -4.53
CA ARG A 56 -11.36 2.60 -4.12
C ARG A 56 -10.76 2.14 -2.78
N ILE A 57 -9.53 2.54 -2.47
CA ILE A 57 -8.94 2.29 -1.15
C ILE A 57 -9.68 3.11 -0.07
N ALA A 58 -10.06 4.35 -0.40
CA ALA A 58 -10.78 5.24 0.51
C ALA A 58 -12.18 4.73 0.88
N GLU A 59 -12.87 4.00 -0.01
CA GLU A 59 -14.19 3.39 0.27
C GLU A 59 -14.18 2.49 1.51
N GLY A 60 -13.10 1.72 1.71
CA GLY A 60 -12.95 0.83 2.86
C GLY A 60 -12.32 1.47 4.09
N PHE A 61 -11.81 2.70 3.97
CA PHE A 61 -10.95 3.32 4.99
C PHE A 61 -11.68 3.59 6.31
N ALA A 62 -12.96 3.97 6.22
CA ALA A 62 -13.80 4.22 7.40
C ALA A 62 -14.02 2.95 8.26
N GLY A 63 -13.96 1.76 7.66
CA GLY A 63 -14.11 0.49 8.39
C GLY A 63 -12.87 0.02 9.14
N LEU A 64 -11.74 0.71 8.99
CA LEU A 64 -10.46 0.30 9.57
C LEU A 64 -10.26 0.83 10.99
N THR A 65 -9.45 0.12 11.77
CA THR A 65 -8.96 0.61 13.06
C THR A 65 -8.00 1.78 12.88
N GLU A 66 -7.83 2.61 13.91
CA GLU A 66 -6.94 3.78 13.84
C GLU A 66 -5.49 3.42 13.48
N THR A 67 -5.01 2.28 13.99
CA THR A 67 -3.67 1.78 13.65
C THR A 67 -3.55 1.38 12.18
N GLU A 68 -4.58 0.75 11.61
CA GLU A 68 -4.60 0.38 10.20
C GLU A 68 -4.68 1.61 9.30
N ARG A 69 -5.52 2.57 9.66
CA ARG A 69 -5.64 3.87 8.97
C ARG A 69 -4.29 4.57 8.91
N ALA A 70 -3.60 4.71 10.05
CA ALA A 70 -2.28 5.32 10.12
C ALA A 70 -1.26 4.58 9.24
N ARG A 71 -1.25 3.24 9.25
CA ARG A 71 -0.36 2.44 8.39
C ARG A 71 -0.62 2.62 6.90
N ILE A 72 -1.89 2.75 6.50
CA ILE A 72 -2.22 3.01 5.10
C ILE A 72 -1.76 4.42 4.74
N GLN A 73 -2.15 5.44 5.51
CA GLN A 73 -1.79 6.84 5.27
C GLN A 73 -0.28 7.04 5.19
N LEU A 74 0.50 6.38 6.06
CA LEU A 74 1.95 6.44 6.03
C LEU A 74 2.52 5.95 4.69
N ARG A 75 1.98 4.85 4.16
CA ARG A 75 2.45 4.22 2.92
C ARG A 75 1.89 4.84 1.65
N MET A 76 0.83 5.66 1.74
CA MET A 76 0.18 6.24 0.55
C MET A 76 1.16 7.03 -0.32
N ARG A 77 1.95 7.92 0.30
CA ARG A 77 2.91 8.77 -0.42
C ARG A 77 4.00 7.94 -1.11
N GLU A 78 4.57 6.97 -0.40
CA GLU A 78 5.59 6.07 -0.96
C GLU A 78 5.04 5.35 -2.20
N TRP A 79 3.81 4.83 -2.11
CA TRP A 79 3.19 4.08 -3.20
C TRP A 79 2.79 4.95 -4.39
N ALA A 80 2.35 6.18 -4.15
CA ALA A 80 2.01 7.13 -5.20
C ALA A 80 3.22 7.48 -6.08
N GLN A 81 4.43 7.48 -5.49
CA GLN A 81 5.68 7.80 -6.18
C GLN A 81 6.31 6.61 -6.91
N LEU A 82 5.79 5.38 -6.76
CA LEU A 82 6.39 4.21 -7.41
C LEU A 82 6.12 4.18 -8.92
N THR A 83 7.21 4.01 -9.67
CA THR A 83 7.16 3.71 -11.12
C THR A 83 6.45 2.39 -11.39
N PRO A 84 5.91 2.17 -12.61
CA PRO A 84 5.28 0.89 -12.97
C PRO A 84 6.17 -0.33 -12.69
N ALA A 85 7.47 -0.24 -12.99
CA ALA A 85 8.43 -1.31 -12.75
C ALA A 85 8.66 -1.57 -11.25
N GLN A 86 8.78 -0.53 -10.42
CA GLN A 86 8.88 -0.70 -8.96
C GLN A 86 7.62 -1.32 -8.38
N ARG A 87 6.44 -0.97 -8.91
CA ARG A 87 5.17 -1.56 -8.50
C ARG A 87 5.06 -3.04 -8.88
N GLU A 88 5.54 -3.45 -10.06
CA GLU A 88 5.61 -4.89 -10.41
C GLU A 88 6.53 -5.65 -9.46
N ARG A 89 7.74 -5.13 -9.22
CA ARG A 89 8.67 -5.76 -8.26
C ARG A 89 8.07 -5.91 -6.87
N ALA A 90 7.37 -4.88 -6.37
CA ALA A 90 6.68 -4.94 -5.08
C ALA A 90 5.56 -5.99 -5.07
N ARG A 91 4.80 -6.14 -6.18
CA ARG A 91 3.80 -7.22 -6.32
C ARG A 91 4.44 -8.60 -6.29
N ASP A 92 5.56 -8.78 -6.99
CA ASP A 92 6.24 -10.07 -7.05
C ASP A 92 6.84 -10.45 -5.70
N GLN A 93 7.47 -9.50 -5.01
CA GLN A 93 7.93 -9.70 -3.63
C GLN A 93 6.78 -10.07 -2.70
N TYR A 94 5.64 -9.38 -2.81
CA TYR A 94 4.47 -9.72 -2.02
C TYR A 94 3.94 -11.14 -2.32
N ARG A 95 3.86 -11.53 -3.59
CA ARG A 95 3.45 -12.88 -3.99
C ARG A 95 4.40 -13.93 -3.42
N ALA A 96 5.71 -13.71 -3.53
CA ALA A 96 6.71 -14.60 -2.97
C ALA A 96 6.54 -14.75 -1.45
N LEU A 97 6.40 -13.63 -0.71
CA LEU A 97 6.22 -13.63 0.73
C LEU A 97 4.91 -14.29 1.17
N ARG A 98 3.81 -14.05 0.43
CA ARG A 98 2.49 -14.64 0.73
C ARG A 98 2.48 -16.16 0.56
N ASN A 99 3.35 -16.68 -0.30
CA ASN A 99 3.45 -18.11 -0.58
C ASN A 99 4.46 -18.84 0.31
N ILE A 100 5.12 -18.16 1.26
CA ILE A 100 6.03 -18.82 2.20
C ILE A 100 5.21 -19.73 3.14
N PRO A 101 5.49 -21.05 3.16
CA PRO A 101 4.85 -22.00 4.07
C PRO A 101 4.93 -21.55 5.53
N ALA A 102 3.98 -21.96 6.35
CA ALA A 102 3.94 -21.55 7.76
C ALA A 102 5.20 -21.98 8.51
N GLU A 103 5.70 -23.20 8.28
CA GLU A 103 6.93 -23.68 8.93
C GLU A 103 8.14 -22.82 8.54
N GLN A 104 8.23 -22.42 7.27
CA GLN A 104 9.34 -21.60 6.78
C GLN A 104 9.27 -20.16 7.32
N ARG A 105 8.07 -19.59 7.51
CA ARG A 105 7.90 -18.28 8.17
C ARG A 105 8.37 -18.30 9.63
N GLU A 106 8.08 -19.38 10.36
CA GLU A 106 8.50 -19.52 11.75
C GLU A 106 10.03 -19.66 11.88
N SER A 107 10.65 -20.47 11.01
CA SER A 107 12.11 -20.56 10.95
C SER A 107 12.78 -19.21 10.67
N LEU A 108 12.26 -18.44 9.71
CA LEU A 108 12.77 -17.09 9.41
C LEU A 108 12.62 -16.14 10.60
N HIS A 109 11.50 -16.22 11.34
CA HIS A 109 11.30 -15.42 12.55
C HIS A 109 12.33 -15.76 13.63
N GLN A 110 12.57 -17.05 13.87
CA GLN A 110 13.56 -17.50 14.85
C GLN A 110 14.97 -17.04 14.49
N GLN A 111 15.38 -17.16 13.22
CA GLN A 111 16.67 -16.67 12.74
C GLN A 111 16.81 -15.16 12.95
N TRP A 112 15.75 -14.40 12.69
CA TRP A 112 15.74 -12.96 12.92
C TRP A 112 15.89 -12.58 14.41
N GLN A 113 15.20 -13.31 15.31
CA GLN A 113 15.34 -13.08 16.75
C GLN A 113 16.73 -13.43 17.25
N GLN A 114 17.29 -14.55 16.79
CA GLN A 114 18.67 -14.94 17.09
C GLN A 114 19.65 -13.85 16.64
N TYR A 115 19.53 -13.39 15.39
CA TYR A 115 20.36 -12.31 14.88
C TYR A 115 20.25 -11.03 15.71
N ARG A 116 19.04 -10.63 16.13
CA ARG A 116 18.84 -9.46 17.00
C ARG A 116 19.43 -9.64 18.40
N SER A 117 19.51 -10.87 18.89
CA SER A 117 20.09 -11.19 20.19
C SER A 117 21.62 -11.27 20.21
N LEU A 118 22.27 -11.32 19.03
CA LEU A 118 23.74 -11.31 18.95
C LEU A 118 24.31 -9.96 19.43
N PRO A 119 25.47 -9.96 20.12
CA PRO A 119 26.21 -8.74 20.44
C PRO A 119 26.57 -7.95 19.16
N PRO A 120 26.76 -6.62 19.24
CA PRO A 120 27.10 -5.79 18.08
C PRO A 120 28.33 -6.30 17.31
N ASP A 121 29.34 -6.77 18.03
CA ASP A 121 30.62 -7.25 17.47
C ASP A 121 30.47 -8.50 16.57
N GLU A 122 29.48 -9.36 16.84
CA GLU A 122 29.21 -10.54 16.02
C GLU A 122 28.25 -10.25 14.85
N ARG A 123 27.48 -9.15 14.92
CA ARG A 123 26.60 -8.74 13.81
C ARG A 123 27.36 -8.09 12.66
N GLN A 124 28.52 -7.49 12.91
CA GLN A 124 29.32 -6.79 11.89
C GLN A 124 30.29 -7.68 11.12
N SER A 125 30.54 -8.91 11.59
CA SER A 125 31.52 -9.84 11.01
C SER A 125 30.95 -10.80 9.96
N ARG A 126 29.69 -10.61 9.54
CA ARG A 126 28.98 -11.53 8.63
C ARG A 126 28.31 -10.84 7.45
#